data_AF-G2QYP5-F1
#
_entry.id   AF-G2QYP5-F1
#
_cell.length_a   1.000
_cell.length_b   1.000
_cell.length_c   1.000
_cell.angle_alpha   90.00
_cell.angle_beta   90.00
_cell.angle_gamma   90.00
#
_symmetry.space_group_name_H-M   'P 1'
#
loop_
_entity.id
_entity.type
_entity.pdbx_description
1 polymer ?
#
loop_
_entity_poly.entity_id
_entity_poly.type
_entity_poly.pdbx_seq_one_letter_code
_entity_poly.pdbx_strand_id
1 'polypeptide(L)'
;MGDYTPNPSKSLPVSPARKALVDDIISLYEMGATVERMQRYTPDAVYNDPVGYADDRYRIASQWFGLPYVFREARSRAHEIITNDKDLIQFLHEMEWLPKVVPKIITIRSLVSLSLDPATVDSDFIRVKYHKDQAAAKDYSNEGPGVMLKKAFASDKGAGRR
;
A
#
# COMPACT_ATOMS: atom_id res chain seq x y z
N MET A 1 -12.97 -12.96 -10.19
CA MET A 1 -12.15 -12.02 -9.37
C MET A 1 -10.77 -12.65 -9.28
N GLY A 2 -9.75 -12.01 -9.87
CA GLY A 2 -8.42 -12.61 -10.07
C GLY A 2 -7.68 -12.87 -8.76
N ASP A 3 -6.65 -13.69 -8.81
CA ASP A 3 -5.81 -14.01 -7.64
C ASP A 3 -4.78 -12.91 -7.33
N TYR A 4 -4.77 -11.83 -8.14
CA TYR A 4 -3.87 -10.67 -8.11
C TYR A 4 -2.38 -11.01 -8.07
N THR A 5 -1.99 -12.16 -8.63
CA THR A 5 -0.58 -12.53 -8.74
C THR A 5 0.10 -11.66 -9.81
N PRO A 6 1.11 -10.84 -9.45
CA PRO A 6 1.81 -9.99 -10.41
C PRO A 6 2.74 -10.80 -11.33
N ASN A 7 2.87 -10.35 -12.57
CA ASN A 7 3.85 -10.80 -13.55
C ASN A 7 4.69 -9.58 -14.01
N PRO A 8 5.88 -9.36 -13.42
CA PRO A 8 6.71 -8.20 -13.74
C PRO A 8 7.06 -8.07 -15.24
N SER A 9 7.16 -9.19 -15.97
CA SER A 9 7.45 -9.18 -17.40
C SER A 9 6.30 -8.63 -18.27
N LYS A 10 5.09 -8.50 -17.70
CA LYS A 10 3.91 -7.92 -18.36
C LYS A 10 3.65 -6.48 -17.93
N SER A 11 4.45 -5.93 -17.03
CA SER A 11 4.26 -4.58 -16.50
C SER A 11 4.29 -3.55 -17.62
N LEU A 12 3.29 -2.66 -17.65
CA LEU A 12 3.26 -1.54 -18.57
C LEU A 12 4.46 -0.60 -18.33
N PRO A 13 5.05 -0.02 -19.38
CA PRO A 13 6.10 0.97 -19.24
C PRO A 13 5.54 2.27 -18.64
N VAL A 14 6.36 2.94 -17.83
CA VAL A 14 6.02 4.23 -17.19
C VAL A 14 7.13 5.24 -17.39
N SER A 15 6.79 6.53 -17.31
CA SER A 15 7.78 7.60 -17.29
C SER A 15 8.62 7.56 -16.00
N PRO A 16 9.80 8.19 -15.95
CA PRO A 16 10.62 8.25 -14.73
C PRO A 16 9.87 8.81 -13.52
N ALA A 17 9.08 9.89 -13.69
CA ALA A 17 8.29 10.49 -12.61
C ALA A 17 7.21 9.53 -12.06
N ARG A 18 6.55 8.77 -12.94
CA ARG A 18 5.57 7.75 -12.54
C ARG A 18 6.23 6.54 -11.87
N LYS A 19 7.40 6.14 -12.35
CA LYS A 19 8.20 5.10 -11.67
C LYS A 19 8.56 5.54 -10.25
N ALA A 20 9.05 6.78 -10.08
CA ALA A 20 9.37 7.32 -8.76
C ALA A 20 8.16 7.37 -7.82
N LEU A 21 6.96 7.71 -8.34
CA LEU A 21 5.72 7.61 -7.58
C LEU A 21 5.46 6.17 -7.12
N VAL A 22 5.51 5.19 -8.02
CA VAL A 22 5.27 3.77 -7.68
C VAL A 22 6.30 3.26 -6.68
N ASP A 23 7.59 3.57 -6.89
CA ASP A 23 8.69 3.18 -6.00
C ASP A 23 8.49 3.77 -4.59
N ASP A 24 8.06 5.02 -4.48
CA ASP A 24 7.76 5.65 -3.19
C ASP A 24 6.58 4.97 -2.51
N ILE A 25 5.51 4.66 -3.23
CA ILE A 25 4.34 3.96 -2.67
C ILE A 25 4.73 2.54 -2.21
N ILE A 26 5.49 1.79 -3.02
CA ILE A 26 6.03 0.47 -2.65
C ILE A 26 6.89 0.58 -1.40
N SER A 27 7.75 1.60 -1.30
CA SER A 27 8.58 1.82 -0.12
C SER A 27 7.73 2.00 1.15
N LEU A 28 6.52 2.56 1.06
CA LEU A 28 5.62 2.68 2.22
C LEU A 28 5.15 1.32 2.73
N TYR A 29 4.82 0.40 1.83
CA TYR A 29 4.48 -0.99 2.18
C TYR A 29 5.66 -1.74 2.83
N GLU A 30 6.88 -1.32 2.54
CA GLU A 30 8.12 -1.84 3.13
C GLU A 30 8.50 -1.13 4.43
N MET A 31 7.55 -0.43 5.06
CA MET A 31 7.74 0.35 6.29
C MET A 31 8.71 1.55 6.13
N GLY A 32 8.98 1.97 4.89
CA GLY A 32 9.85 3.09 4.56
C GLY A 32 9.17 4.46 4.64
N ALA A 33 8.26 4.68 5.58
CA ALA A 33 7.56 5.95 5.71
C ALA A 33 8.53 7.11 6.03
N THR A 34 8.44 8.20 5.26
CA THR A 34 9.17 9.46 5.51
C THR A 34 8.24 10.65 5.26
N VAL A 35 8.60 11.83 5.77
CA VAL A 35 7.84 13.07 5.51
C VAL A 35 7.74 13.34 4.01
N GLU A 36 8.84 13.16 3.27
CA GLU A 36 8.90 13.36 1.82
C GLU A 36 7.96 12.39 1.08
N ARG A 37 7.98 11.08 1.41
CA ARG A 37 7.04 10.13 0.80
C ARG A 37 5.59 10.43 1.14
N MET A 38 5.32 10.99 2.32
CA MET A 38 3.96 11.45 2.65
C MET A 38 3.52 12.65 1.80
N GLN A 39 4.44 13.44 1.22
CA GLN A 39 4.08 14.51 0.30
C GLN A 39 3.52 13.98 -1.03
N ARG A 40 3.74 12.70 -1.36
CA ARG A 40 3.03 12.02 -2.46
C ARG A 40 1.52 12.10 -2.28
N TYR A 41 1.00 12.23 -1.07
CA TYR A 41 -0.42 12.47 -0.85
C TYR A 41 -0.73 13.97 -0.86
N THR A 42 -1.77 14.36 -1.58
CA THR A 42 -2.39 15.68 -1.42
C THR A 42 -2.91 15.87 0.01
N PRO A 43 -3.02 17.10 0.55
CA PRO A 43 -3.47 17.30 1.92
C PRO A 43 -4.85 16.68 2.19
N ASP A 44 -5.72 16.70 1.18
CA ASP A 44 -7.08 16.16 1.14
C ASP A 44 -7.16 14.74 0.54
N ALA A 45 -6.04 14.02 0.46
CA ALA A 45 -6.03 12.67 -0.09
C ALA A 45 -6.86 11.71 0.76
N VAL A 46 -7.55 10.80 0.09
CA VAL A 46 -8.29 9.71 0.72
C VAL A 46 -7.55 8.39 0.49
N TYR A 47 -7.49 7.57 1.53
CA TYR A 47 -6.97 6.21 1.51
C TYR A 47 -8.03 5.23 1.99
N ASN A 48 -8.21 4.15 1.25
CA ASN A 48 -9.26 3.16 1.50
C ASN A 48 -8.73 1.75 1.25
N ASP A 49 -8.60 0.95 2.31
CA ASP A 49 -8.17 -0.43 2.22
C ASP A 49 -9.13 -1.36 3.02
N PRO A 50 -8.91 -2.69 3.00
CA PRO A 50 -9.77 -3.62 3.74
C PRO A 50 -9.70 -3.52 5.28
N VAL A 51 -8.79 -2.72 5.86
CA VAL A 51 -8.55 -2.64 7.32
C VAL A 51 -8.68 -1.22 7.88
N GLY A 52 -8.86 -0.20 7.05
CA GLY A 52 -8.81 1.19 7.44
C GLY A 52 -9.27 2.15 6.34
N TYR A 53 -9.69 3.33 6.81
CA TYR A 53 -10.05 4.47 5.97
C TYR A 53 -9.38 5.72 6.55
N ALA A 54 -8.85 6.56 5.69
CA ALA A 54 -8.33 7.88 6.03
C ALA A 54 -8.76 8.87 4.95
N ASP A 55 -9.08 10.08 5.37
CA ASP A 55 -9.63 11.19 4.58
C ASP A 55 -8.75 12.43 4.60
N ASP A 56 -7.54 12.32 5.15
CA ASP A 56 -6.51 13.34 5.06
C ASP A 56 -5.11 12.72 5.11
N ARG A 57 -4.11 13.47 4.64
CA ARG A 57 -2.71 13.03 4.61
C ARG A 57 -2.15 12.65 5.99
N TYR A 58 -2.58 13.28 7.08
CA TYR A 58 -2.03 13.00 8.41
C TYR A 58 -2.57 11.68 8.97
N ARG A 59 -3.83 11.36 8.69
CA ARG A 59 -4.43 10.06 8.99
C ARG A 59 -3.80 8.96 8.13
N ILE A 60 -3.53 9.23 6.85
CA ILE A 60 -2.76 8.32 5.98
C ILE A 60 -1.36 8.09 6.55
N ALA A 61 -0.65 9.16 6.92
CA ALA A 61 0.68 9.07 7.50
C ALA A 61 0.70 8.21 8.77
N SER A 62 -0.32 8.36 9.62
CA SER A 62 -0.45 7.57 10.85
C SER A 62 -0.49 6.05 10.57
N GLN A 63 -1.08 5.63 9.45
CA GLN A 63 -1.10 4.22 9.04
C GLN A 63 0.31 3.74 8.65
N TRP A 64 1.00 4.49 7.78
CA TRP A 64 2.33 4.11 7.28
C TRP A 64 3.41 4.15 8.37
N PHE A 65 3.43 5.21 9.20
CA PHE A 65 4.35 5.30 10.34
C PHE A 65 4.01 4.31 11.46
N GLY A 66 2.80 3.76 11.48
CA GLY A 66 2.37 2.73 12.41
C GLY A 66 2.92 1.33 12.09
N LEU A 67 3.22 1.03 10.81
CA LEU A 67 3.64 -0.31 10.40
C LEU A 67 4.87 -0.85 11.15
N PRO A 68 5.96 -0.07 11.38
CA PRO A 68 7.11 -0.52 12.15
C PRO A 68 6.81 -0.90 13.60
N TYR A 69 5.68 -0.46 14.18
CA TYR A 69 5.26 -0.87 15.52
C TYR A 69 4.66 -2.28 15.52
N VAL A 70 3.94 -2.63 14.45
CA VAL A 70 3.22 -3.90 14.29
C VAL A 70 4.10 -5.01 13.71
N PHE A 71 4.94 -4.68 12.74
CA PHE A 71 5.75 -5.63 11.97
C PHE A 71 7.24 -5.48 12.27
N ARG A 72 7.98 -6.59 12.21
CA ARG A 72 9.45 -6.59 12.33
C ARG A 72 10.13 -6.50 10.98
N GLU A 73 9.52 -7.07 9.95
CA GLU A 73 10.03 -7.10 8.58
C GLU A 73 8.87 -6.92 7.60
N ALA A 74 9.16 -6.23 6.50
CA ALA A 74 8.26 -6.05 5.39
C ALA A 74 9.07 -6.06 4.09
N ARG A 75 8.59 -6.78 3.08
CA ARG A 75 9.24 -6.84 1.77
C ARG A 75 8.22 -6.95 0.65
N SER A 76 8.45 -6.20 -0.43
CA SER A 76 7.75 -6.42 -1.69
C SER A 76 8.42 -7.56 -2.44
N ARG A 77 7.60 -8.46 -3.00
CA ARG A 77 8.07 -9.58 -3.81
C ARG A 77 8.06 -9.26 -5.29
N ALA A 78 6.97 -8.68 -5.76
CA ALA A 78 6.77 -8.32 -7.15
C ALA A 78 5.66 -7.29 -7.27
N HIS A 79 5.72 -6.49 -8.33
CA HIS A 79 4.60 -5.69 -8.77
C HIS A 79 4.48 -5.74 -10.30
N GLU A 80 3.29 -5.48 -10.81
CA GLU A 80 2.99 -5.39 -12.23
C GLU A 80 2.08 -4.19 -12.45
N ILE A 81 2.52 -3.19 -13.22
CA ILE A 81 1.69 -2.05 -13.59
C ILE A 81 0.72 -2.52 -14.67
N ILE A 82 -0.58 -2.48 -14.37
CA ILE A 82 -1.65 -2.97 -15.25
C ILE A 82 -2.48 -1.84 -15.87
N THR A 83 -2.39 -0.64 -15.31
CA THR A 83 -3.02 0.58 -15.85
C THR A 83 -2.08 1.75 -15.66
N ASN A 84 -1.92 2.56 -16.71
CA ASN A 84 -1.01 3.71 -16.75
C ASN A 84 -1.63 4.88 -17.51
N ASP A 85 -2.86 5.25 -17.14
CA ASP A 85 -3.62 6.33 -17.78
C ASP A 85 -3.24 7.70 -17.22
N LYS A 86 -3.71 8.79 -17.84
CA LYS A 86 -3.30 10.15 -17.44
C LYS A 86 -3.46 10.38 -15.94
N ASP A 87 -4.64 10.13 -15.37
CA ASP A 87 -5.00 10.42 -13.98
C ASP A 87 -5.08 9.17 -13.09
N LEU A 88 -4.70 8.00 -13.60
CA LEU A 88 -4.80 6.73 -12.90
C LEU A 88 -3.58 5.85 -13.16
N ILE A 89 -2.98 5.35 -12.08
CA ILE A 89 -2.06 4.22 -12.15
C ILE A 89 -2.59 3.09 -11.27
N GLN A 90 -2.57 1.88 -11.81
CA GLN A 90 -2.93 0.67 -11.06
C GLN A 90 -1.83 -0.38 -11.21
N PHE A 91 -1.52 -1.04 -10.11
CA PHE A 91 -0.57 -2.14 -10.12
C PHE A 91 -1.02 -3.28 -9.22
N LEU A 92 -0.72 -4.49 -9.66
CA LEU A 92 -0.76 -5.67 -8.80
C LEU A 92 0.48 -5.65 -7.92
N HIS A 93 0.35 -5.97 -6.64
CA HIS A 93 1.44 -6.00 -5.68
C HIS A 93 1.37 -7.26 -4.85
N GLU A 94 2.50 -7.97 -4.74
CA GLU A 94 2.68 -9.06 -3.79
C GLU A 94 3.66 -8.60 -2.71
N MET A 95 3.20 -8.65 -1.46
CA MET A 95 3.93 -8.18 -0.29
C MET A 95 3.96 -9.24 0.81
N GLU A 96 5.04 -9.27 1.56
CA GLU A 96 5.20 -10.13 2.71
C GLU A 96 5.53 -9.31 3.96
N TRP A 97 4.77 -9.57 5.03
CA TRP A 97 4.94 -8.93 6.32
C TRP A 97 5.15 -9.97 7.42
N LEU A 98 6.12 -9.73 8.29
CA LEU A 98 6.38 -10.54 9.47
C LEU A 98 5.95 -9.76 10.71
N PRO A 99 4.86 -10.14 11.39
CA PRO A 99 4.45 -9.49 12.64
C PRO A 99 5.51 -9.62 13.73
N LYS A 100 5.55 -8.67 14.67
CA LYS A 100 6.45 -8.77 15.83
C LYS A 100 6.06 -9.92 16.76
N VAL A 101 4.77 -10.15 16.96
CA VAL A 101 4.25 -11.07 17.98
C VAL A 101 4.05 -12.50 17.45
N VAL A 102 3.89 -12.68 16.14
CA VAL A 102 3.59 -13.98 15.52
C VAL A 102 4.73 -14.38 14.58
N PRO A 103 5.33 -15.58 14.72
CA PRO A 103 6.45 -16.02 13.89
C PRO A 103 6.01 -16.57 12.53
N LYS A 104 4.99 -15.97 11.91
CA LYS A 104 4.45 -16.41 10.62
C LYS A 104 4.41 -15.24 9.65
N ILE A 105 5.05 -15.44 8.49
CA ILE A 105 4.99 -14.47 7.39
C ILE A 105 3.55 -14.45 6.84
N ILE A 106 3.04 -13.24 6.66
CA ILE A 106 1.75 -12.94 6.04
C ILE A 106 2.05 -12.47 4.62
N THR A 107 1.60 -13.22 3.62
CA THR A 107 1.67 -12.81 2.21
C THR A 107 0.32 -12.28 1.78
N ILE A 108 0.30 -11.08 1.20
CA ILE A 108 -0.91 -10.45 0.65
C ILE A 108 -0.65 -10.12 -0.81
N ARG A 109 -1.68 -10.33 -1.64
CA ARG A 109 -1.76 -9.84 -3.01
C ARG A 109 -2.87 -8.81 -3.09
N SER A 110 -2.56 -7.65 -3.65
CA SER A 110 -3.51 -6.57 -3.82
C SER A 110 -3.46 -5.98 -5.22
N LEU A 111 -4.59 -5.45 -5.64
CA LEU A 111 -4.68 -4.42 -6.65
C LEU A 111 -4.61 -3.07 -5.94
N VAL A 112 -3.55 -2.32 -6.19
CA VAL A 112 -3.36 -0.95 -5.73
C VAL A 112 -3.80 0.00 -6.82
N SER A 113 -4.67 0.95 -6.49
CA SER A 113 -5.19 1.97 -7.41
C SER A 113 -4.89 3.36 -6.88
N LEU A 114 -4.17 4.16 -7.67
CA LEU A 114 -3.81 5.53 -7.33
C LEU A 114 -4.44 6.49 -8.34
N SER A 115 -5.44 7.25 -7.91
CA SER A 115 -5.91 8.42 -8.66
C SER A 115 -4.99 9.60 -8.38
N LEU A 116 -4.47 10.19 -9.45
CA LEU A 116 -3.43 11.20 -9.42
C LEU A 116 -4.04 12.60 -9.36
N ASP A 117 -3.35 13.52 -8.71
CA ASP A 117 -3.74 14.93 -8.69
C ASP A 117 -3.50 15.57 -10.06
N PRO A 118 -4.54 16.05 -10.76
CA PRO A 118 -4.39 16.68 -12.08
C PRO A 118 -3.41 17.85 -12.09
N ALA A 119 -3.22 18.55 -10.95
CA ALA A 119 -2.31 19.67 -10.84
C ALA A 119 -0.82 19.27 -10.86
N THR A 120 -0.51 17.98 -10.63
CA THR A 120 0.87 17.50 -10.50
C THR A 120 1.23 16.37 -11.46
N VAL A 121 0.26 15.89 -12.24
CA VAL A 121 0.38 14.68 -13.07
C VAL A 121 1.41 14.77 -14.19
N ASP A 122 1.69 16.01 -14.63
CA ASP A 122 2.68 16.35 -15.65
C ASP A 122 3.97 16.94 -15.02
N SER A 123 4.13 16.87 -13.69
CA SER A 123 5.31 17.34 -12.96
C SER A 123 6.25 16.18 -12.58
N ASP A 124 7.48 16.50 -12.18
CA ASP A 124 8.45 15.51 -11.68
C ASP A 124 8.02 14.89 -10.33
N PHE A 125 7.15 15.57 -9.58
CA PHE A 125 6.64 15.11 -8.29
C PHE A 125 5.11 14.93 -8.33
N ILE A 126 4.69 13.82 -8.92
CA ILE A 126 3.28 13.43 -9.00
C ILE A 126 2.73 13.13 -7.61
N ARG A 127 1.53 13.64 -7.32
CA ARG A 127 0.78 13.43 -6.09
C ARG A 127 -0.49 12.60 -6.33
N VAL A 128 -0.99 12.02 -5.25
CA VAL A 128 -2.14 11.11 -5.17
C VAL A 128 -3.29 11.84 -4.46
N LYS A 129 -4.47 11.78 -5.07
CA LYS A 129 -5.75 12.23 -4.52
C LYS A 129 -6.52 11.08 -3.87
N TYR A 130 -6.43 9.87 -4.43
CA TYR A 130 -7.12 8.70 -3.92
C TYR A 130 -6.24 7.47 -4.03
N HIS A 131 -6.08 6.73 -2.94
CA HIS A 131 -5.36 5.46 -2.88
C HIS A 131 -6.33 4.40 -2.41
N LYS A 132 -6.50 3.35 -3.19
CA LYS A 132 -7.32 2.20 -2.79
C LYS A 132 -6.61 0.88 -2.97
N ASP A 133 -6.69 0.07 -1.93
CA ASP A 133 -6.21 -1.31 -1.96
C ASP A 133 -7.37 -2.27 -2.01
N GLN A 134 -7.28 -3.19 -2.96
CA GLN A 134 -8.22 -4.29 -3.10
C GLN A 134 -7.44 -5.58 -2.96
N ALA A 135 -7.60 -6.24 -1.82
CA ALA A 135 -6.95 -7.52 -1.61
C ALA A 135 -7.60 -8.64 -2.43
N ALA A 136 -6.82 -9.66 -2.78
CA ALA A 136 -7.33 -10.85 -3.43
C ALA A 136 -8.38 -11.53 -2.52
N ALA A 137 -9.48 -12.01 -3.12
CA ALA A 137 -10.59 -12.59 -2.37
C ALA A 137 -10.15 -13.73 -1.43
N LYS A 138 -9.18 -14.53 -1.87
CA LYS A 138 -8.58 -15.63 -1.09
C LYS A 138 -7.86 -15.12 0.17
N ASP A 139 -7.20 -13.96 0.07
CA ASP A 139 -6.34 -13.44 1.12
C ASP A 139 -7.15 -12.94 2.30
N TYR A 140 -8.32 -12.34 2.06
CA TYR A 140 -9.21 -11.84 3.12
C TYR A 140 -10.46 -12.70 3.36
N SER A 141 -10.43 -13.97 2.92
CA SER A 141 -11.40 -14.97 3.35
C SER A 141 -11.33 -15.21 4.87
N ASN A 142 -12.34 -15.84 5.47
CA ASN A 142 -12.42 -16.08 6.92
C ASN A 142 -11.24 -16.90 7.50
N GLU A 143 -10.44 -17.55 6.65
CA GLU A 143 -9.25 -18.32 7.02
C GLU A 143 -7.96 -17.79 6.37
N GLY A 144 -8.07 -16.72 5.57
CA GLY A 144 -6.97 -16.19 4.78
C GLY A 144 -5.95 -15.34 5.57
N PRO A 145 -4.79 -15.04 4.98
CA PRO A 145 -3.74 -14.20 5.58
C PRO A 145 -4.22 -12.84 6.09
N GLY A 146 -5.29 -12.26 5.52
CA GLY A 146 -5.95 -11.03 5.95
C GLY A 146 -6.55 -11.10 7.36
N VAL A 147 -6.93 -12.28 7.85
CA VAL A 147 -7.34 -12.47 9.26
C VAL A 147 -6.14 -12.31 10.19
N MET A 148 -5.00 -12.88 9.82
CA MET A 148 -3.75 -12.73 10.58
C MET A 148 -3.30 -11.27 10.58
N LEU A 149 -3.49 -10.58 9.45
CA LEU A 149 -3.18 -9.16 9.32
C LEU A 149 -4.03 -8.29 10.26
N LYS A 150 -5.35 -8.50 10.26
CA LYS A 150 -6.27 -7.83 11.21
C LYS A 150 -5.89 -8.09 12.67
N LYS A 151 -5.50 -9.32 13.02
CA LYS A 151 -5.04 -9.67 14.37
C LYS A 151 -3.72 -8.98 14.73
N ALA A 152 -2.79 -8.83 13.79
CA ALA A 152 -1.54 -8.12 14.02
C ALA A 152 -1.82 -6.65 14.38
N PHE A 153 -2.65 -5.95 13.59
CA PHE A 153 -3.06 -4.58 13.87
C PHE A 153 -3.86 -4.43 15.18
N ALA A 154 -4.68 -5.42 15.55
CA ALA A 154 -5.46 -5.40 16.80
C ALA A 154 -4.58 -5.65 18.05
N SER A 155 -3.61 -6.55 17.96
CA SER A 155 -2.71 -6.90 19.08
C SER A 155 -1.84 -5.72 19.52
N ASP A 156 -1.44 -4.86 18.58
CA ASP A 156 -0.66 -3.66 18.88
C ASP A 156 -1.49 -2.57 19.60
N LYS A 157 -2.75 -2.36 19.19
CA LYS A 157 -3.68 -1.44 19.87
C LYS A 157 -3.97 -1.82 21.33
N GLY A 158 -3.79 -3.09 21.70
CA GLY A 158 -3.93 -3.59 23.07
C GLY A 158 -2.67 -3.39 23.94
N ALA A 159 -1.49 -3.22 23.34
CA ALA A 159 -0.22 -3.09 24.06
C ALA A 159 0.01 -1.67 24.63
N GLY A 160 -0.71 -0.66 24.14
CA GLY A 160 -0.67 0.73 24.64
C GLY A 160 -1.57 1.03 25.85
N ARG A 161 -2.20 0.02 26.45
CA ARG A 161 -2.96 0.14 27.72
C ARG A 161 -2.30 -0.70 28.81
N ARG A 162 -1.09 -0.34 29.23
CA ARG A 162 -0.51 -0.71 30.52
C ARG A 162 0.39 0.42 31.00
#